data_AF-C8X8F2-F1
#
_entry.id   AF-C8X8F2-F1
#
_cell.length_a   1.000
_cell.length_b   1.000
_cell.length_c   1.000
_cell.angle_alpha   90.00
_cell.angle_beta   90.00
_cell.angle_gamma   90.00
#
_symmetry.space_group_name_H-M   'P 1'
#
loop_
_entity.id
_entity.type
_entity.pdbx_description
1 polymer ?
#
loop_
_entity_poly.entity_id
_entity_poly.type
_entity_poly.pdbx_seq_one_letter_code
_entity_poly.pdbx_strand_id
1 'polypeptide(L)'
;MVGATLTTVDAKRAAEALRDLKSWAETDDAIQRETPQHTAWKAKVQGVLDRSLGHEASTTKEFRELRYFVGVWSGAIGEAERDAQYFRGRVHDAMALIEAAIYELEVGLHDETIDSGSFDAGLWDHVKHNVEEERWDQVASAAVIYTEDKVRRWSCSPTDRQGRKVTGKDLFVRALAADGPLPLGSQPNEQDGWRNLGTGLVAALGNVDRHNIQERDDLRRYAMGVVGLASLLLTQIRYQHPGAVR
;
A
#
# COMPACT_ATOMS: atom_id res chain seq x y z
N MET A 1 12.01 20.11 4.01
CA MET A 1 10.79 19.90 4.81
C MET A 1 10.26 18.53 4.47
N VAL A 2 10.23 17.65 5.46
CA VAL A 2 9.74 16.28 5.33
C VAL A 2 8.23 16.38 5.15
N GLY A 3 7.71 16.04 3.97
CA GLY A 3 6.27 15.85 3.79
C GLY A 3 5.86 14.72 4.72
N ALA A 4 5.01 15.01 5.70
CA ALA A 4 4.47 14.00 6.58
C ALA A 4 3.71 12.99 5.70
N THR A 5 4.21 11.76 5.63
CA THR A 5 3.53 10.66 4.96
C THR A 5 2.21 10.46 5.69
N LEU A 6 1.08 10.77 5.04
CA LEU A 6 -0.23 10.49 5.61
C LEU A 6 -0.37 8.99 5.81
N THR A 7 -0.85 8.59 6.98
CA THR A 7 -1.20 7.20 7.22
C THR A 7 -2.47 6.84 6.46
N THR A 8 -2.65 5.56 6.12
CA THR A 8 -3.86 5.03 5.47
C THR A 8 -5.14 5.40 6.24
N VAL A 9 -5.05 5.45 7.58
CA VAL A 9 -6.15 5.86 8.47
C VAL A 9 -6.48 7.34 8.31
N ASP A 10 -5.47 8.19 8.20
CA ASP A 10 -5.64 9.64 8.02
C ASP A 10 -6.24 9.96 6.64
N ALA A 11 -5.81 9.25 5.59
CA ALA A 11 -6.36 9.41 4.23
C ALA A 11 -7.84 9.02 4.15
N LYS A 12 -8.23 7.90 4.76
CA LYS A 12 -9.64 7.46 4.82
C LYS A 12 -10.51 8.46 5.57
N ARG A 13 -10.03 8.94 6.73
CA ARG A 13 -10.75 9.93 7.55
C ARG A 13 -10.89 11.27 6.82
N ALA A 14 -9.87 11.68 6.07
CA ALA A 14 -9.94 12.88 5.24
C ALA A 14 -10.97 12.73 4.10
N ALA A 15 -10.99 11.58 3.42
CA ALA A 15 -11.96 11.30 2.37
C ALA A 15 -13.41 11.29 2.91
N GLU A 16 -13.66 10.69 4.08
CA GLU A 16 -14.96 10.74 4.75
C GLU A 16 -15.38 12.17 5.10
N ALA A 17 -14.49 12.96 5.71
CA ALA A 17 -14.77 14.36 6.02
C ALA A 17 -15.08 15.20 4.77
N LEU A 18 -14.39 14.95 3.65
CA LEU A 18 -14.67 15.62 2.37
C LEU A 18 -16.03 15.23 1.80
N ARG A 19 -16.45 13.96 1.91
CA ARG A 19 -17.79 13.51 1.50
C ARG A 19 -18.89 14.18 2.32
N ASP A 20 -18.69 14.31 3.64
CA ASP A 20 -19.64 15.01 4.50
C ASP A 20 -19.76 16.50 4.13
N LEU A 21 -18.63 17.15 3.86
CA LEU A 21 -18.59 18.56 3.44
C LEU A 21 -19.22 18.77 2.06
N LYS A 22 -19.06 17.82 1.14
CA LYS A 22 -19.75 17.84 -0.15
C LYS A 22 -21.26 17.69 0.02
N SER A 23 -21.70 16.69 0.80
CA SER A 23 -23.11 16.44 1.10
C SER A 23 -23.77 17.65 1.77
N TRP A 24 -23.04 18.34 2.66
CA TRP A 24 -23.52 19.59 3.26
C TRP A 24 -23.76 20.68 2.20
N ALA A 25 -22.85 20.85 1.24
CA ALA A 25 -23.04 21.81 0.14
C ALA A 25 -24.21 21.45 -0.80
N GLU A 26 -24.50 20.16 -0.98
CA GLU A 26 -25.63 19.67 -1.78
C GLU A 26 -26.99 19.91 -1.11
N THR A 27 -27.03 19.85 0.22
CA THR A 27 -28.28 19.83 0.99
C THR A 27 -28.64 21.17 1.61
N ASP A 28 -27.66 22.05 1.83
CA ASP A 28 -27.86 23.34 2.50
C ASP A 28 -27.79 24.52 1.51
N ASP A 29 -28.97 25.07 1.21
CA ASP A 29 -29.14 26.28 0.39
C ASP A 29 -28.35 27.49 0.90
N ALA A 30 -27.99 27.54 2.19
CA ALA A 30 -27.18 28.63 2.73
C ALA A 30 -25.74 28.57 2.23
N ILE A 31 -25.19 27.38 1.91
CA ILE A 31 -23.85 27.23 1.32
C ILE A 31 -23.86 27.68 -0.15
N GLN A 32 -24.99 27.51 -0.83
CA GLN A 32 -25.19 27.89 -2.23
C GLN A 32 -25.33 29.42 -2.43
N ARG A 33 -25.13 30.21 -1.36
CA ARG A 33 -25.22 31.68 -1.35
C ARG A 33 -24.07 32.28 -0.54
N GLU A 34 -23.79 33.56 -0.74
CA GLU A 34 -22.76 34.27 0.02
C GLU A 34 -23.22 34.51 1.47
N THR A 35 -22.99 33.52 2.32
CA THR A 35 -23.39 33.53 3.73
C THR A 35 -22.21 33.22 4.64
N PRO A 36 -22.34 33.47 5.96
CA PRO A 36 -21.38 32.99 6.95
C PRO A 36 -21.19 31.46 6.90
N GLN A 37 -22.25 30.70 6.58
CA GLN A 37 -22.23 29.25 6.44
C GLN A 37 -21.34 28.81 5.28
N HIS A 38 -21.48 29.45 4.11
CA HIS A 38 -20.58 29.22 2.98
C HIS A 38 -19.11 29.49 3.35
N THR A 39 -18.85 30.59 4.07
CA THR A 39 -17.49 30.93 4.51
C THR A 39 -16.90 29.86 5.42
N ALA A 40 -17.69 29.39 6.39
CA ALA A 40 -17.29 28.33 7.30
C ALA A 40 -17.06 26.99 6.58
N TRP A 41 -17.93 26.65 5.62
CA TRP A 41 -17.78 25.48 4.78
C TRP A 41 -16.47 25.53 3.97
N LYS A 42 -16.22 26.65 3.26
CA LYS A 42 -15.00 26.84 2.46
C LYS A 42 -13.75 26.68 3.31
N ALA A 43 -13.73 27.27 4.50
CA ALA A 43 -12.60 27.16 5.42
C ALA A 43 -12.37 25.71 5.90
N LYS A 44 -13.44 24.95 6.18
CA LYS A 44 -13.33 23.54 6.56
C LYS A 44 -12.79 22.68 5.42
N VAL A 45 -13.29 22.86 4.20
CA VAL A 45 -12.79 22.14 3.02
C VAL A 45 -11.30 22.43 2.83
N GLN A 46 -10.92 23.70 2.81
CA GLN A 46 -9.52 24.09 2.67
C GLN A 46 -8.64 23.49 3.77
N GLY A 47 -9.08 23.50 5.03
CA GLY A 47 -8.34 22.91 6.13
C GLY A 47 -8.21 21.39 6.07
N VAL A 48 -9.13 20.68 5.41
CA VAL A 48 -8.97 19.25 5.13
C VAL A 48 -7.96 19.05 4.01
N LEU A 49 -8.14 19.73 2.87
CA LEU A 49 -7.24 19.64 1.70
C LEU A 49 -5.78 19.97 2.05
N ASP A 50 -5.55 21.07 2.78
CA ASP A 50 -4.22 21.51 3.19
C ASP A 50 -3.51 20.46 4.07
N ARG A 51 -4.25 19.73 4.91
CA ARG A 51 -3.71 18.68 5.78
C ARG A 51 -3.57 17.34 5.08
N SER A 52 -4.45 17.01 4.14
CA SER A 52 -4.52 15.68 3.52
C SER A 52 -3.78 15.55 2.20
N LEU A 53 -3.70 16.61 1.40
CA LEU A 53 -2.99 16.62 0.12
C LEU A 53 -1.77 17.54 0.14
N GLY A 54 -1.73 18.45 1.12
CA GLY A 54 -0.69 19.46 1.23
C GLY A 54 -1.02 20.73 0.44
N HIS A 55 -0.37 21.82 0.82
CA HIS A 55 -0.59 23.15 0.24
C HIS A 55 -0.19 23.26 -1.24
N GLU A 56 0.72 22.39 -1.69
CA GLU A 56 1.30 22.46 -3.03
C GLU A 56 0.55 21.61 -4.07
N ALA A 57 -0.36 20.74 -3.63
CA ALA A 57 -1.17 19.91 -4.52
C ALA A 57 -2.03 20.80 -5.45
N SER A 58 -2.13 20.40 -6.72
CA SER A 58 -2.89 21.14 -7.74
C SER A 58 -4.34 21.36 -7.31
N THR A 59 -5.00 20.31 -6.82
CA THR A 59 -6.38 20.35 -6.32
C THR A 59 -6.57 21.36 -5.18
N THR A 60 -5.61 21.42 -4.24
CA THR A 60 -5.62 22.40 -3.13
C THR A 60 -5.44 23.84 -3.63
N LYS A 61 -4.56 24.06 -4.61
CA LYS A 61 -4.34 25.38 -5.21
C LYS A 61 -5.57 25.86 -5.98
N GLU A 62 -6.12 25.02 -6.83
CA GLU A 62 -7.32 25.33 -7.62
C GLU A 62 -8.52 25.66 -6.73
N PHE A 63 -8.72 24.91 -5.63
CA PHE A 63 -9.78 25.21 -4.67
C PHE A 63 -9.58 26.56 -3.96
N ARG A 64 -8.32 26.92 -3.66
CA ARG A 64 -8.00 28.19 -3.01
C ARG A 64 -8.22 29.39 -3.94
N GLU A 65 -7.89 29.23 -5.21
CA GLU A 65 -8.02 30.27 -6.24
C GLU A 65 -9.47 30.48 -6.72
N LEU A 66 -10.38 29.61 -6.32
CA LEU A 66 -11.80 29.68 -6.65
C LEU A 66 -12.45 30.97 -6.13
N ARG A 67 -12.81 31.83 -7.09
CA ARG A 67 -13.57 33.07 -6.88
C ARG A 67 -15.07 32.79 -7.03
N TYR A 68 -15.85 33.36 -6.12
CA TYR A 68 -17.31 33.14 -6.01
C TYR A 68 -18.15 34.35 -6.44
N PHE A 69 -17.51 35.47 -6.78
CA PHE A 69 -18.17 36.71 -7.18
C PHE A 69 -17.79 37.11 -8.60
N VAL A 70 -18.68 37.85 -9.26
CA VAL A 70 -18.43 38.50 -10.55
C VAL A 70 -17.72 39.84 -10.28
N GLY A 71 -16.52 40.03 -10.80
CA GLY A 71 -15.67 41.20 -10.50
C GLY A 71 -16.12 42.52 -11.14
N VAL A 72 -17.34 42.60 -11.68
CA VAL A 72 -17.85 43.76 -12.42
C VAL A 72 -19.23 44.12 -11.89
N TRP A 73 -19.36 45.29 -11.28
CA TRP A 73 -20.64 45.83 -10.82
C TRP A 73 -21.15 46.85 -11.84
N SER A 74 -22.31 46.57 -12.43
CA SER A 74 -22.92 47.32 -13.53
C SER A 74 -24.25 47.99 -13.16
N GLY A 75 -24.88 47.60 -12.04
CA GLY A 75 -26.18 48.13 -11.60
C GLY A 75 -27.36 47.72 -12.49
N ALA A 76 -27.16 46.75 -13.38
CA ALA A 76 -28.15 46.37 -14.38
C ALA A 76 -29.31 45.56 -13.76
N ILE A 77 -30.52 45.74 -14.31
CA ILE A 77 -31.69 44.92 -13.94
C ILE A 77 -31.37 43.44 -14.18
N GLY A 78 -31.57 42.59 -13.17
CA GLY A 78 -31.26 41.16 -13.22
C GLY A 78 -29.82 40.79 -12.83
N GLU A 79 -28.98 41.75 -12.45
CA GLU A 79 -27.61 41.49 -11.98
C GLU A 79 -27.56 40.60 -10.74
N ALA A 80 -28.41 40.85 -9.73
CA ALA A 80 -28.47 40.04 -8.52
C ALA A 80 -28.78 38.54 -8.80
N GLU A 81 -29.65 38.25 -9.77
CA GLU A 81 -29.96 36.86 -10.14
C GLU A 81 -28.79 36.21 -10.89
N ARG A 82 -28.11 36.97 -11.76
CA ARG A 82 -26.90 36.48 -12.46
C ARG A 82 -25.76 36.20 -11.48
N ASP A 83 -25.55 37.06 -10.49
CA ASP A 83 -24.53 36.88 -9.46
C ASP A 83 -24.84 35.66 -8.60
N ALA A 84 -26.11 35.48 -8.20
CA ALA A 84 -26.54 34.28 -7.47
C ALA A 84 -26.40 32.99 -8.30
N GLN A 85 -26.66 33.04 -9.60
CA GLN A 85 -26.44 31.92 -10.50
C GLN A 85 -24.95 31.60 -10.67
N TYR A 86 -24.11 32.62 -10.84
CA TYR A 86 -22.66 32.47 -10.93
C TYR A 86 -22.11 31.85 -9.64
N PHE A 87 -22.51 32.36 -8.48
CA PHE A 87 -22.10 31.84 -7.18
C PHE A 87 -22.42 30.35 -7.04
N ARG A 88 -23.65 29.93 -7.36
CA ARG A 88 -24.06 28.51 -7.35
C ARG A 88 -23.19 27.66 -8.28
N GLY A 89 -22.87 28.17 -9.47
CA GLY A 89 -21.95 27.50 -10.39
C GLY A 89 -20.56 27.30 -9.77
N ARG A 90 -20.03 28.28 -9.04
CA ARG A 90 -18.73 28.19 -8.38
C ARG A 90 -18.72 27.24 -7.18
N VAL A 91 -19.84 27.12 -6.46
CA VAL A 91 -20.01 26.08 -5.43
C VAL A 91 -20.00 24.69 -6.06
N HIS A 92 -20.62 24.52 -7.23
CA HIS A 92 -20.56 23.26 -7.97
C HIS A 92 -19.13 22.94 -8.44
N ASP A 93 -18.39 23.91 -8.97
CA ASP A 93 -16.97 23.74 -9.34
C ASP A 93 -16.12 23.32 -8.13
N ALA A 94 -16.38 23.94 -6.97
CA ALA A 94 -15.71 23.59 -5.73
C ALA A 94 -16.04 22.17 -5.26
N MET A 95 -17.29 21.70 -5.44
CA MET A 95 -17.67 20.32 -5.18
C MET A 95 -16.99 19.33 -6.12
N ALA A 96 -16.81 19.68 -7.41
CA ALA A 96 -16.06 18.85 -8.35
C ALA A 96 -14.59 18.70 -7.92
N LEU A 97 -13.96 19.76 -7.39
CA LEU A 97 -12.62 19.67 -6.82
C LEU A 97 -12.58 18.83 -5.54
N ILE A 98 -13.63 18.85 -4.72
CA ILE A 98 -13.75 17.95 -3.56
C ILE A 98 -13.82 16.49 -4.02
N GLU A 99 -14.58 16.19 -5.08
CA GLU A 99 -14.63 14.84 -5.67
C GLU A 99 -13.26 14.40 -6.20
N ALA A 100 -12.54 15.28 -6.90
CA ALA A 100 -11.18 15.00 -7.37
C ALA A 100 -10.22 14.70 -6.20
N ALA A 101 -10.32 15.47 -5.12
CA ALA A 101 -9.52 15.23 -3.91
C ALA A 101 -9.86 13.91 -3.21
N ILE A 102 -11.15 13.54 -3.15
CA ILE A 102 -11.59 12.23 -2.64
C ILE A 102 -10.98 11.11 -3.47
N TYR A 103 -11.04 11.23 -4.80
CA TYR A 103 -10.45 10.26 -5.70
C TYR A 103 -8.92 10.15 -5.51
N GLU A 104 -8.20 11.26 -5.39
CA GLU A 104 -6.76 11.26 -5.15
C GLU A 104 -6.40 10.55 -3.84
N LEU A 105 -7.16 10.81 -2.77
CA LEU A 105 -7.00 10.11 -1.49
C LEU A 105 -7.31 8.62 -1.62
N GLU A 106 -8.36 8.24 -2.35
CA GLU A 106 -8.75 6.85 -2.56
C GLU A 106 -7.81 6.07 -3.46
N VAL A 107 -7.26 6.70 -4.50
CA VAL A 107 -6.22 6.08 -5.33
C VAL A 107 -4.95 5.85 -4.51
N GLY A 108 -4.60 6.78 -3.63
CA GLY A 108 -3.55 6.56 -2.63
C GLY A 108 -3.83 5.40 -1.67
N LEU A 109 -5.11 5.09 -1.42
CA LEU A 109 -5.54 3.91 -0.65
C LEU A 109 -5.55 2.61 -1.48
N HIS A 110 -5.62 2.69 -2.81
CA HIS A 110 -5.74 1.54 -3.72
C HIS A 110 -4.41 0.90 -4.11
N ASP A 111 -3.26 1.48 -3.76
CA ASP A 111 -1.94 0.88 -4.04
C ASP A 111 -1.59 -0.30 -3.10
N GLU A 112 -2.52 -0.75 -2.23
CA GLU A 112 -2.26 -1.82 -1.28
C GLU A 112 -3.37 -2.87 -1.12
N THR A 113 -4.27 -3.04 -2.10
CA THR A 113 -5.02 -4.30 -2.16
C THR A 113 -4.04 -5.40 -2.57
N ILE A 114 -3.47 -6.08 -1.58
CA ILE A 114 -2.61 -7.25 -1.79
C ILE A 114 -3.45 -8.29 -2.52
N ASP A 115 -3.27 -8.40 -3.84
CA ASP A 115 -3.92 -9.41 -4.64
C ASP A 115 -3.38 -10.78 -4.22
N SER A 116 -4.23 -11.58 -3.58
CA SER A 116 -3.88 -12.94 -3.16
C SER A 116 -3.47 -13.83 -4.33
N GLY A 117 -3.90 -13.51 -5.56
CA GLY A 117 -3.49 -14.20 -6.79
C GLY A 117 -2.04 -13.94 -7.21
N SER A 118 -1.40 -12.91 -6.64
CA SER A 118 -0.03 -12.50 -6.99
C SER A 118 1.07 -13.29 -6.25
N PHE A 119 0.71 -14.16 -5.30
CA PHE A 119 1.65 -14.93 -4.48
C PHE A 119 1.46 -16.46 -4.62
N ASP A 120 2.47 -17.24 -4.22
CA ASP A 120 2.30 -18.69 -4.05
C ASP A 120 1.12 -18.95 -3.12
N ALA A 121 0.09 -19.66 -3.63
CA ALA A 121 -1.17 -19.86 -2.90
C ALA A 121 -0.95 -20.51 -1.53
N GLY A 122 -0.02 -21.46 -1.43
CA GLY A 122 0.26 -22.14 -0.16
C GLY A 122 0.98 -21.23 0.83
N LEU A 123 1.87 -20.36 0.36
CA LEU A 123 2.49 -19.32 1.19
C LEU A 123 1.45 -18.31 1.64
N TRP A 124 0.59 -17.85 0.72
CA TRP A 124 -0.46 -16.88 1.03
C TRP A 124 -1.40 -17.43 2.11
N ASP A 125 -1.91 -18.65 1.94
CA ASP A 125 -2.77 -19.31 2.94
C ASP A 125 -2.10 -19.39 4.32
N HIS A 126 -0.77 -19.52 4.37
CA HIS A 126 -0.01 -19.58 5.62
C HIS A 126 0.10 -18.22 6.33
N VAL A 127 0.23 -17.13 5.57
CA VAL A 127 0.45 -15.79 6.14
C VAL A 127 -0.81 -14.93 6.18
N LYS A 128 -1.86 -15.29 5.43
CA LYS A 128 -3.09 -14.51 5.26
C LYS A 128 -3.71 -14.08 6.59
N HIS A 129 -3.80 -14.99 7.55
CA HIS A 129 -4.35 -14.67 8.87
C HIS A 129 -3.54 -13.57 9.58
N ASN A 130 -2.21 -13.64 9.54
CA ASN A 130 -1.35 -12.61 10.13
C ASN A 130 -1.46 -11.27 9.39
N VAL A 131 -1.69 -11.30 8.07
CA VAL A 131 -1.93 -10.10 7.26
C VAL A 131 -3.27 -9.46 7.62
N GLU A 132 -4.34 -10.27 7.77
CA GLU A 132 -5.67 -9.80 8.15
C GLU A 132 -5.72 -9.24 9.58
N GLU A 133 -4.92 -9.79 10.49
CA GLU A 133 -4.76 -9.28 11.86
C GLU A 133 -3.72 -8.14 11.98
N GLU A 134 -3.14 -7.66 10.87
CA GLU A 134 -2.11 -6.61 10.84
C GLU A 134 -0.86 -6.93 11.69
N ARG A 135 -0.55 -8.22 11.88
CA ARG A 135 0.63 -8.72 12.62
C ARG A 135 1.86 -8.77 11.73
N TRP A 136 2.26 -7.61 11.21
CA TRP A 136 3.29 -7.47 10.18
C TRP A 136 4.68 -7.97 10.62
N ASP A 137 5.00 -7.86 11.90
CA ASP A 137 6.19 -8.43 12.54
C ASP A 137 6.27 -9.95 12.38
N GLN A 138 5.12 -10.62 12.37
CA GLN A 138 5.00 -12.07 12.26
C GLN A 138 4.84 -12.55 10.82
N VAL A 139 4.37 -11.70 9.91
CA VAL A 139 4.21 -12.04 8.48
C VAL A 139 5.56 -12.41 7.86
N ALA A 140 6.60 -11.61 8.10
CA ALA A 140 7.92 -11.84 7.52
C ALA A 140 8.55 -13.14 8.03
N SER A 141 8.52 -13.38 9.35
CA SER A 141 9.04 -14.61 9.95
C SER A 141 8.26 -15.85 9.51
N ALA A 142 6.93 -15.77 9.46
CA ALA A 142 6.07 -16.86 8.98
C ALA A 142 6.38 -17.22 7.52
N ALA A 143 6.59 -16.23 6.65
CA ALA A 143 6.94 -16.46 5.24
C ALA A 143 8.29 -17.20 5.09
N VAL A 144 9.30 -16.81 5.86
CA VAL A 144 10.61 -17.48 5.85
C VAL A 144 10.51 -18.91 6.40
N ILE A 145 9.80 -19.11 7.52
CA ILE A 145 9.60 -20.43 8.13
C ILE A 145 8.89 -21.38 7.15
N TYR A 146 7.84 -20.89 6.50
CA TYR A 146 7.11 -21.66 5.49
C TYR A 146 8.01 -22.08 4.33
N THR A 147 8.79 -21.13 3.81
CA THR A 147 9.71 -21.37 2.69
C THR A 147 10.77 -22.40 3.07
N GLU A 148 11.37 -22.28 4.25
CA GLU A 148 12.35 -23.23 4.77
C GLU A 148 11.74 -24.65 4.90
N ASP A 149 10.53 -24.76 5.45
CA ASP A 149 9.85 -26.06 5.57
C ASP A 149 9.57 -26.70 4.21
N LYS A 150 9.10 -25.93 3.23
CA LYS A 150 8.87 -26.44 1.86
C LYS A 150 10.14 -26.90 1.19
N VAL A 151 11.19 -26.08 1.18
CA VAL A 151 12.49 -26.44 0.60
C VAL A 151 13.05 -27.69 1.27
N ARG A 152 12.92 -27.81 2.60
CA ARG A 152 13.34 -29.01 3.33
C ARG A 152 12.59 -30.26 2.90
N ARG A 153 11.26 -30.18 2.76
CA ARG A 153 10.45 -31.33 2.32
C ARG A 153 10.80 -31.74 0.89
N TRP A 154 10.90 -30.77 -0.02
CA TRP A 154 11.20 -31.02 -1.44
C TRP A 154 12.64 -31.49 -1.69
N SER A 155 13.57 -31.17 -0.79
CA SER A 155 14.95 -31.68 -0.82
C SER A 155 15.13 -33.02 -0.09
N CYS A 156 14.04 -33.76 0.17
CA CYS A 156 14.05 -35.04 0.89
C CYS A 156 14.60 -34.97 2.33
N SER A 157 14.41 -33.84 3.01
CA SER A 157 14.84 -33.62 4.41
C SER A 157 16.32 -33.93 4.65
N PRO A 158 17.24 -33.14 4.07
CA PRO A 158 18.67 -33.40 4.20
C PRO A 158 19.11 -33.36 5.67
N THR A 159 20.00 -34.28 6.04
CA THR A 159 20.59 -34.38 7.38
C THR A 159 22.09 -34.05 7.37
N ASP A 160 22.58 -33.43 8.44
CA ASP A 160 24.00 -33.16 8.63
C ASP A 160 24.80 -34.46 8.89
N ARG A 161 26.12 -34.35 9.05
CA ARG A 161 27.00 -35.50 9.35
C ARG A 161 26.64 -36.22 10.66
N GLN A 162 25.86 -35.60 11.53
CA GLN A 162 25.45 -36.12 12.83
C GLN A 162 23.99 -36.63 12.80
N GLY A 163 23.36 -36.69 11.61
CA GLY A 163 21.98 -37.13 11.43
C GLY A 163 20.92 -36.11 11.84
N ARG A 164 21.30 -34.85 12.14
CA ARG A 164 20.36 -33.79 12.52
C ARG A 164 19.81 -33.11 11.27
N LYS A 165 18.58 -32.59 11.36
CA LYS A 165 17.94 -31.87 10.25
C LYS A 165 18.76 -30.63 9.90
N VAL A 166 19.06 -30.46 8.60
CA VAL A 166 19.68 -29.23 8.11
C VAL A 166 18.60 -28.14 8.05
N THR A 167 18.91 -26.98 8.61
CA THR A 167 18.02 -25.81 8.71
C THR A 167 18.76 -24.53 8.33
N GLY A 168 18.03 -23.42 8.22
CA GLY A 168 18.66 -22.12 8.02
C GLY A 168 19.35 -21.98 6.66
N LYS A 169 20.42 -21.19 6.63
CA LYS A 169 21.28 -21.00 5.45
C LYS A 169 21.81 -22.31 4.86
N ASP A 170 22.24 -23.24 5.71
CA ASP A 170 22.89 -24.48 5.26
C ASP A 170 21.93 -25.37 4.47
N LEU A 171 20.62 -25.29 4.75
CA LEU A 171 19.60 -25.98 3.97
C LEU A 171 19.61 -25.47 2.53
N PHE A 172 19.59 -24.16 2.32
CA PHE A 172 19.52 -23.56 0.98
C PHE A 172 20.83 -23.73 0.21
N VAL A 173 21.97 -23.63 0.90
CA VAL A 173 23.29 -23.91 0.29
C VAL A 173 23.32 -25.33 -0.28
N ARG A 174 22.79 -26.30 0.44
CA ARG A 174 22.78 -27.71 0.01
C ARG A 174 21.67 -28.03 -0.98
N ALA A 175 20.46 -27.53 -0.74
CA ALA A 175 19.30 -27.82 -1.58
C ALA A 175 19.46 -27.23 -2.98
N LEU A 176 19.96 -25.99 -3.07
CA LEU A 176 20.10 -25.23 -4.31
C LEU A 176 21.52 -25.30 -4.90
N ALA A 177 22.38 -26.20 -4.41
CA ALA A 177 23.68 -26.45 -5.04
C ALA A 177 23.49 -26.97 -6.47
N ALA A 178 24.49 -26.81 -7.34
CA ALA A 178 24.45 -27.29 -8.72
C ALA A 178 24.22 -28.81 -8.81
N ASP A 179 24.78 -29.56 -7.86
CA ASP A 179 24.61 -31.00 -7.65
C ASP A 179 23.56 -31.32 -6.56
N GLY A 180 22.83 -30.31 -6.10
CA GLY A 180 21.81 -30.43 -5.08
C GLY A 180 20.53 -31.10 -5.59
N PRO A 181 19.56 -31.36 -4.69
CA PRO A 181 18.25 -31.91 -5.06
C PRO A 181 17.34 -30.90 -5.78
N LEU A 182 17.58 -29.60 -5.65
CA LEU A 182 16.75 -28.53 -6.23
C LEU A 182 17.60 -27.43 -6.92
N PRO A 183 18.51 -27.77 -7.85
CA PRO A 183 19.31 -26.76 -8.54
C PRO A 183 18.40 -25.85 -9.34
N LEU A 184 18.57 -24.53 -9.24
CA LEU A 184 17.77 -23.56 -9.97
C LEU A 184 18.59 -22.85 -11.03
N GLY A 185 18.08 -22.78 -12.24
CA GLY A 185 18.76 -22.13 -13.35
C GLY A 185 19.57 -23.09 -14.20
N SER A 186 19.81 -22.66 -15.43
CA SER A 186 20.46 -23.47 -16.48
C SER A 186 21.97 -23.24 -16.56
N GLN A 187 22.43 -22.09 -16.06
CA GLN A 187 23.83 -21.67 -16.12
C GLN A 187 24.43 -21.54 -14.71
N PRO A 188 25.76 -21.72 -14.55
CA PRO A 188 26.40 -21.64 -13.23
C PRO A 188 26.17 -20.30 -12.50
N ASN A 189 26.17 -19.18 -13.22
CA ASN A 189 25.88 -17.86 -12.65
C ASN A 189 24.43 -17.72 -12.15
N GLU A 190 23.46 -18.30 -12.86
CA GLU A 190 22.06 -18.35 -12.42
C GLU A 190 21.92 -19.20 -11.15
N GLN A 191 22.56 -20.37 -11.13
CA GLN A 191 22.58 -21.28 -9.98
C GLN A 191 23.16 -20.62 -8.74
N ASP A 192 24.29 -19.92 -8.89
CA ASP A 192 24.88 -19.14 -7.81
C ASP A 192 23.93 -18.02 -7.35
N GLY A 193 23.29 -17.31 -8.29
CA GLY A 193 22.32 -16.27 -8.00
C GLY A 193 21.14 -16.76 -7.16
N TRP A 194 20.50 -17.86 -7.58
CA TRP A 194 19.38 -18.45 -6.85
C TRP A 194 19.77 -18.99 -5.47
N ARG A 195 20.93 -19.65 -5.38
CA ARG A 195 21.45 -20.13 -4.09
C ARG A 195 21.76 -18.98 -3.14
N ASN A 196 22.35 -17.90 -3.64
CA ASN A 196 22.64 -16.69 -2.85
C ASN A 196 21.35 -16.00 -2.40
N LEU A 197 20.33 -15.96 -3.26
CA LEU A 197 19.03 -15.40 -2.94
C LEU A 197 18.35 -16.16 -1.79
N GLY A 198 18.25 -17.50 -1.90
CA GLY A 198 17.65 -18.33 -0.85
C GLY A 198 18.45 -18.29 0.47
N THR A 199 19.77 -18.28 0.37
CA THR A 199 20.66 -18.10 1.52
C THR A 199 20.44 -16.74 2.20
N GLY A 200 20.34 -15.67 1.40
CA GLY A 200 20.12 -14.31 1.86
C GLY A 200 18.78 -14.14 2.56
N LEU A 201 17.71 -14.72 1.99
CA LEU A 201 16.37 -14.73 2.59
C LEU A 201 16.41 -15.23 4.04
N VAL A 202 17.04 -16.39 4.28
CA VAL A 202 17.05 -16.96 5.63
C VAL A 202 18.06 -16.28 6.56
N ALA A 203 19.24 -15.92 6.04
CA ALA A 203 20.30 -15.33 6.86
C ALA A 203 20.00 -13.88 7.27
N ALA A 204 19.42 -13.08 6.37
CA ALA A 204 19.14 -11.66 6.61
C ALA A 204 17.75 -11.43 7.21
N LEU A 205 16.73 -12.16 6.74
CA LEU A 205 15.34 -11.91 7.12
C LEU A 205 14.91 -12.87 8.24
N GLY A 206 15.23 -14.16 8.08
CA GLY A 206 14.88 -15.19 9.07
C GLY A 206 15.50 -14.99 10.45
N ASN A 207 16.73 -14.47 10.54
CA ASN A 207 17.40 -14.25 11.83
C ASN A 207 16.97 -12.96 12.53
N VAL A 208 16.69 -11.89 11.78
CA VAL A 208 16.31 -10.61 12.38
C VAL A 208 14.88 -10.69 12.92
N ASP A 209 13.96 -11.31 12.17
CA ASP A 209 12.53 -11.34 12.52
C ASP A 209 12.20 -12.38 13.61
N ARG A 210 13.07 -13.36 13.86
CA ARG A 210 12.89 -14.34 14.96
C ARG A 210 13.39 -13.84 16.32
N HIS A 211 14.23 -12.82 16.34
CA HIS A 211 14.95 -12.42 17.55
C HIS A 211 14.77 -10.94 17.93
N ASN A 212 14.25 -10.09 17.04
CA ASN A 212 13.95 -8.70 17.33
C ASN A 212 12.52 -8.34 16.91
N ILE A 213 11.78 -7.67 17.80
CA ILE A 213 10.59 -6.92 17.40
C ILE A 213 11.10 -5.70 16.62
N GLN A 214 10.85 -5.68 15.30
CA GLN A 214 11.27 -4.54 14.47
C GLN A 214 10.27 -3.39 14.65
N GLU A 215 10.69 -2.33 15.35
CA GLU A 215 9.98 -1.05 15.32
C GLU A 215 10.40 -0.28 14.06
N ARG A 216 9.56 -0.32 13.03
CA ARG A 216 9.79 0.32 11.74
C ARG A 216 8.52 0.95 11.18
N ASP A 217 8.64 2.17 10.67
CA ASP A 217 7.54 2.88 10.03
C ASP A 217 7.11 2.21 8.71
N ASP A 218 7.99 1.41 8.09
CA ASP A 218 7.75 0.68 6.84
C ASP A 218 7.51 -0.83 7.01
N LEU A 219 7.18 -1.29 8.23
CA LEU A 219 7.11 -2.72 8.58
C LEU A 219 6.19 -3.53 7.66
N ARG A 220 5.03 -2.97 7.29
CA ARG A 220 4.10 -3.59 6.34
C ARG A 220 4.74 -3.83 4.97
N ARG A 221 5.36 -2.79 4.39
CA ARG A 221 6.02 -2.85 3.09
C ARG A 221 7.19 -3.84 3.12
N TYR A 222 7.97 -3.80 4.20
CA TYR A 222 9.05 -4.75 4.43
C TYR A 222 8.53 -6.19 4.46
N ALA A 223 7.51 -6.49 5.27
CA ALA A 223 6.94 -7.82 5.39
C ALA A 223 6.39 -8.35 4.06
N MET A 224 5.70 -7.51 3.27
CA MET A 224 5.22 -7.88 1.95
C MET A 224 6.35 -8.11 0.94
N GLY A 225 7.46 -7.37 1.05
CA GLY A 225 8.68 -7.65 0.28
C GLY A 225 9.25 -9.05 0.58
N VAL A 226 9.24 -9.47 1.85
CA VAL A 226 9.66 -10.82 2.26
C VAL A 226 8.71 -11.88 1.67
N VAL A 227 7.39 -11.67 1.74
CA VAL A 227 6.40 -12.58 1.14
C VAL A 227 6.60 -12.69 -0.37
N GLY A 228 6.83 -11.58 -1.06
CA GLY A 228 7.11 -11.57 -2.51
C GLY A 228 8.38 -12.36 -2.86
N LEU A 229 9.46 -12.17 -2.10
CA LEU A 229 10.72 -12.90 -2.30
C LEU A 229 10.56 -14.41 -2.03
N ALA A 230 9.87 -14.78 -0.95
CA ALA A 230 9.54 -16.17 -0.64
C ALA A 230 8.69 -16.80 -1.77
N SER A 231 7.68 -16.08 -2.25
CA SER A 231 6.83 -16.49 -3.36
C SER A 231 7.64 -16.75 -4.63
N LEU A 232 8.54 -15.83 -4.99
CA LEU A 232 9.43 -15.98 -6.15
C LEU A 232 10.25 -17.27 -6.07
N LEU A 233 10.85 -17.56 -4.91
CA LEU A 233 11.62 -18.78 -4.72
C LEU A 233 10.76 -20.05 -4.83
N LEU A 234 9.60 -20.07 -4.17
CA LEU A 234 8.71 -21.24 -4.18
C LEU A 234 8.15 -21.54 -5.57
N THR A 235 7.71 -20.50 -6.28
CA THR A 235 7.19 -20.62 -7.64
C THR A 235 8.26 -21.06 -8.63
N GLN A 236 9.49 -20.53 -8.51
CA GLN A 236 10.61 -20.96 -9.34
C GLN A 236 10.99 -22.43 -9.09
N ILE A 237 11.00 -22.88 -7.84
CA ILE A 237 11.25 -24.30 -7.51
C ILE A 237 10.16 -25.19 -8.08
N ARG A 238 8.89 -24.82 -7.94
CA ARG A 238 7.76 -25.56 -8.53
C ARG A 238 7.89 -25.67 -10.05
N TYR A 239 8.27 -24.58 -10.70
CA TYR A 239 8.42 -24.53 -12.15
C TYR A 239 9.52 -25.45 -12.65
N GLN A 240 10.71 -25.44 -12.01
CA GLN A 240 11.85 -26.25 -12.46
C GLN A 240 11.81 -27.69 -11.95
N HIS A 241 11.16 -27.95 -10.81
CA HIS A 241 11.13 -29.25 -10.13
C HIS A 241 9.71 -29.77 -9.83
N PRO A 242 8.80 -29.85 -10.83
CA PRO A 242 7.41 -30.24 -10.58
C PRO A 242 7.26 -31.65 -9.97
N GLY A 243 8.25 -32.53 -10.18
CA GLY A 243 8.27 -33.88 -9.62
C GLY A 243 8.63 -33.95 -8.13
N ALA A 244 9.38 -32.97 -7.61
CA ALA A 244 9.79 -32.92 -6.21
C ALA A 244 8.75 -32.27 -5.29
N VAL A 245 7.75 -31.58 -5.86
CA VAL A 245 6.80 -30.71 -5.16
C VAL A 245 5.43 -31.36 -4.91
N ARG A 246 5.36 -32.69 -4.93
CA ARG A 246 4.12 -33.43 -4.59
C ARG A 246 3.85 -33.47 -3.09
#